data_AF-A0A9D1VW90-F1
#
_entry.id   AF-A0A9D1VW90-F1
#
_cell.length_a   1.000
_cell.length_b   1.000
_cell.length_c   1.000
_cell.angle_alpha   90.00
_cell.angle_beta   90.00
_cell.angle_gamma   90.00
#
_symmetry.space_group_name_H-M   'P 1'
#
loop_
_entity.id
_entity.type
_entity.pdbx_description
1 polymer ?
#
loop_
_entity_poly.entity_id
_entity_poly.type
_entity_poly.pdbx_seq_one_letter_code
_entity_poly.pdbx_strand_id
1 'polypeptide(L)'
;FKPFNNPADTTGLSGDWEDILRQIFYRYIPVVIGYGGGDRSFMEFLLREQNLIPKIYWCYVNRYGLPDERIRDLIRKKNEGFFVRTDGFDHIMLTMGGKMFFSKISTNATETYLRKRTEERISRYNEQYQKLSEAKADSKELKSEVKEFSKNEEKDREERKKNTSLTEWDYIREGNAYSNNKEYEKALEAYKRAAGINSSQAGAYLGCGNAHQRMGEYEKALEAYAKALELDPEYVYAYNGRGNAYKALGEYEKAMSDYDRALELDPESVYAYNGRGNTYQALGEYEKAVSDYDKAIGLDPEYVIGYYNRGNAYQAMGKYEEALADYSKALELDPKYEYAYNNRGNTYDSMGDYEKAIADYTQAIQINPGEALYYQNRAKTYRKLGDAEKAEADEQKAKEIKELEQK
;
A
#
# COMPACT_ATOMS: atom_id res chain seq x y z
N PHE A 1 17.14 10.50 23.78
CA PHE A 1 17.20 9.73 25.05
C PHE A 1 18.56 9.80 25.78
N LYS A 2 19.37 10.87 25.63
CA LYS A 2 20.63 10.98 26.39
C LYS A 2 20.47 11.08 27.92
N PRO A 3 19.42 11.74 28.48
CA PRO A 3 19.21 11.83 29.93
C PRO A 3 18.81 10.49 30.60
N PHE A 4 18.22 9.56 29.84
CA PHE A 4 17.71 8.29 30.38
C PHE A 4 18.79 7.22 30.60
N ASN A 5 20.02 7.49 30.17
CA ASN A 5 21.12 6.54 30.26
C ASN A 5 22.08 6.83 31.43
N ASN A 6 21.80 7.85 32.25
CA ASN A 6 22.61 8.16 33.42
C ASN A 6 21.78 8.09 34.72
N PRO A 7 21.91 7.01 35.51
CA PRO A 7 21.13 6.81 36.73
C PRO A 7 21.25 7.93 37.76
N ALA A 8 22.38 8.67 37.77
CA ALA A 8 22.59 9.80 38.68
C ALA A 8 21.76 11.04 38.33
N ASP A 9 21.32 11.15 37.06
CA ASP A 9 20.45 12.24 36.58
C ASP A 9 18.96 11.83 36.61
N THR A 10 18.66 10.56 36.93
CA THR A 10 17.28 10.02 36.99
C THR A 10 16.81 9.67 38.40
N THR A 11 17.70 9.70 39.41
CA THR A 11 17.33 9.45 40.81
C THR A 11 16.35 10.51 41.29
N GLY A 12 15.06 10.16 41.26
CA GLY A 12 13.97 11.11 41.34
C GLY A 12 13.85 11.91 40.06
N LEU A 13 12.73 11.77 39.35
CA LEU A 13 12.35 12.72 38.29
C LEU A 13 12.46 14.13 38.88
N SER A 14 13.51 14.89 38.55
CA SER A 14 13.61 16.28 38.98
C SER A 14 12.40 17.04 38.44
N GLY A 15 11.81 17.93 39.23
CA GLY A 15 10.44 18.43 39.09
C GLY A 15 10.00 18.83 37.68
N ASP A 16 10.89 19.41 36.88
CA ASP A 16 10.59 19.87 35.52
C ASP A 16 10.22 18.74 34.54
N TRP A 17 10.72 17.51 34.74
CA TRP A 17 10.39 16.36 33.88
C TRP A 17 9.01 15.78 34.15
N GLU A 18 8.50 15.94 35.37
CA GLU A 18 7.20 15.40 35.76
C GLU A 18 6.08 16.09 34.97
N ASP A 19 6.17 17.41 34.80
CA ASP A 19 5.20 18.21 34.05
C ASP A 19 5.26 17.96 32.55
N ILE A 20 6.46 17.76 31.99
CA ILE A 20 6.64 17.41 30.58
C ILE A 20 6.02 16.04 30.30
N LEU A 21 6.25 15.03 31.16
CA LEU A 21 5.67 13.70 30.99
C LEU A 21 4.15 13.71 31.13
N ARG A 22 3.59 14.50 32.06
CA ARG A 22 2.14 14.72 32.17
C ARG A 22 1.57 15.30 30.87
N GLN A 23 2.22 16.31 30.30
CA GLN A 23 1.78 16.92 29.03
C GLN A 23 1.86 15.94 27.85
N ILE A 24 2.92 15.13 27.77
CA ILE A 24 3.08 14.11 26.74
C ILE A 24 2.00 13.05 26.86
N PHE A 25 1.74 12.51 28.05
CA PHE A 25 0.75 11.44 28.24
C PHE A 25 -0.70 11.93 28.22
N TYR A 26 -0.93 13.23 28.39
CA TYR A 26 -2.22 13.85 28.06
C TYR A 26 -2.46 13.88 26.55
N ARG A 27 -1.41 14.07 25.74
CA ARG A 27 -1.50 14.28 24.30
C ARG A 27 -1.33 12.99 23.46
N TYR A 28 -0.60 12.02 23.98
CA TYR A 28 -0.26 10.78 23.28
C TYR A 28 -0.55 9.58 24.17
N ILE A 29 -1.10 8.51 23.58
CA ILE A 29 -1.33 7.26 24.31
C ILE A 29 0.01 6.51 24.44
N PRO A 30 0.55 6.33 25.67
CA PRO A 30 1.81 5.63 25.85
C PRO A 30 1.71 4.14 25.48
N VAL A 31 2.69 3.70 24.67
CA VAL A 31 3.03 2.30 24.47
C VAL A 31 4.27 2.00 25.29
N VAL A 32 4.12 1.23 26.36
CA VAL A 32 5.21 0.86 27.27
C VAL A 32 5.79 -0.47 26.80
N ILE A 33 7.01 -0.42 26.26
CA ILE A 33 7.72 -1.60 25.75
C ILE A 33 8.86 -1.99 26.70
N GLY A 34 8.67 -3.09 27.43
CA GLY A 34 9.69 -3.71 28.26
C GLY A 34 9.43 -3.66 29.77
N TYR A 35 10.32 -4.31 30.53
CA TYR A 35 10.33 -4.22 31.99
C TYR A 35 11.00 -2.90 32.37
N GLY A 36 10.36 -2.09 33.23
CA GLY A 36 10.95 -0.90 33.84
C GLY A 36 12.09 -1.28 34.80
N GLY A 37 13.17 -1.82 34.27
CA GLY A 37 14.41 -2.14 34.97
C GLY A 37 15.25 -0.88 35.13
N GLY A 38 14.83 -0.02 36.04
CA GLY A 38 15.54 1.15 36.53
C GLY A 38 15.25 1.35 38.01
N ASP A 39 15.64 2.49 38.56
CA ASP A 39 15.47 2.94 39.95
C ASP A 39 14.02 3.07 40.46
N ARG A 40 13.04 2.52 39.73
CA ARG A 40 11.59 2.55 39.97
C ARG A 40 10.92 3.91 39.79
N SER A 41 11.66 4.98 39.47
CA SER A 41 11.12 6.35 39.36
C SER A 41 9.96 6.47 38.36
N PHE A 42 10.03 5.77 37.22
CA PHE A 42 8.94 5.77 36.24
C PHE A 42 7.68 5.06 36.75
N MET A 43 7.85 3.93 37.44
CA MET A 43 6.73 3.20 38.04
C MET A 43 6.07 4.01 39.15
N GLU A 44 6.87 4.68 39.98
CA GLU A 44 6.36 5.57 41.02
C GLU A 44 5.59 6.76 40.44
N PHE A 45 6.07 7.34 39.34
CA PHE A 45 5.35 8.37 38.59
C PHE A 45 3.98 7.86 38.10
N LEU A 46 3.95 6.71 37.41
CA LEU A 46 2.70 6.15 36.86
C LEU A 46 1.67 5.84 37.97
N LEU A 47 2.12 5.48 39.16
CA LEU A 47 1.27 5.09 40.29
C LEU A 47 0.68 6.28 41.07
N ARG A 48 1.22 7.50 40.94
CA ARG A 48 0.68 8.67 41.65
C ARG A 48 -0.74 9.00 41.16
N GLU A 49 -1.66 9.24 42.10
CA GLU A 49 -3.06 9.53 41.78
C GLU A 49 -3.21 10.80 40.93
N GLN A 50 -2.41 11.83 41.24
CA GLN A 50 -2.44 13.11 40.51
C GLN A 50 -1.98 13.00 39.04
N ASN A 51 -1.34 11.90 38.63
CA ASN A 51 -0.91 11.66 37.24
C ASN A 51 -2.08 11.09 36.42
N LEU A 52 -2.78 11.95 35.69
CA LEU A 52 -3.86 11.51 34.81
C LEU A 52 -3.28 10.91 33.53
N ILE A 53 -3.46 9.61 33.33
CA ILE A 53 -3.01 8.90 32.13
C ILE A 53 -4.23 8.19 31.54
N PRO A 54 -4.72 8.64 30.37
CA PRO A 54 -6.03 8.26 29.87
C PRO A 54 -6.10 6.84 29.32
N LYS A 55 -5.01 6.27 28.75
CA LYS A 55 -4.88 4.87 28.27
C LYS A 55 -3.40 4.46 28.26
N ILE A 56 -3.05 3.19 28.53
CA ILE A 56 -1.67 2.66 28.43
C ILE A 56 -1.69 1.32 27.70
N TYR A 57 -0.87 1.17 26.65
CA TYR A 57 -0.58 -0.14 26.05
C TYR A 57 0.67 -0.73 26.69
N TRP A 58 0.51 -1.77 27.51
CA TRP A 58 1.61 -2.45 28.18
C TRP A 58 2.05 -3.69 27.41
N CYS A 59 3.22 -3.60 26.81
CA CYS A 59 3.81 -4.66 26.02
C CYS A 59 4.55 -5.68 26.91
N TYR A 60 4.23 -6.97 26.78
CA TYR A 60 4.84 -8.06 27.56
C TYR A 60 5.28 -9.23 26.66
N VAL A 61 6.22 -10.05 27.14
CA VAL A 61 6.70 -11.24 26.44
C VAL A 61 6.05 -12.47 27.08
N ASN A 62 5.37 -13.30 26.29
CA ASN A 62 4.51 -14.36 26.83
C ASN A 62 5.27 -15.40 27.68
N ARG A 63 6.54 -15.66 27.35
CA ARG A 63 7.40 -16.59 28.10
C ARG A 63 7.69 -16.17 29.54
N TYR A 64 7.49 -14.91 29.89
CA TYR A 64 7.66 -14.40 31.26
C TYR A 64 6.32 -14.26 31.99
N GLY A 65 5.23 -14.73 31.38
CA GLY A 65 3.89 -14.57 31.89
C GLY A 65 3.39 -13.13 31.82
N LEU A 66 2.21 -12.91 32.38
CA LEU A 66 1.67 -11.56 32.52
C LEU A 66 2.56 -10.73 33.46
N PRO A 67 2.62 -9.39 33.28
CA PRO A 67 3.28 -8.50 34.21
C PRO A 67 2.82 -8.68 35.65
N ASP A 68 3.64 -8.27 36.62
CA ASP A 68 3.29 -8.43 38.03
C ASP A 68 1.99 -7.69 38.41
N GLU A 69 1.42 -8.07 39.55
CA GLU A 69 0.11 -7.58 39.99
C GLU A 69 0.01 -6.06 40.08
N ARG A 70 1.10 -5.35 40.40
CA ARG A 70 1.09 -3.89 40.52
C ARG A 70 0.90 -3.23 39.17
N ILE A 71 1.55 -3.76 38.13
CA ILE A 71 1.38 -3.31 36.74
C ILE A 71 -0.03 -3.66 36.26
N ARG A 72 -0.53 -4.86 36.59
CA ARG A 72 -1.89 -5.26 36.23
C ARG A 72 -2.95 -4.35 36.85
N ASP A 73 -2.77 -3.95 38.10
CA ASP A 73 -3.66 -3.01 38.77
C ASP A 73 -3.54 -1.59 38.25
N LEU A 74 -2.34 -1.12 37.90
CA LEU A 74 -2.13 0.17 37.25
C LEU A 74 -2.94 0.26 35.94
N ILE A 75 -2.81 -0.75 35.08
CA ILE A 75 -3.48 -0.82 33.78
C ILE A 75 -5.00 -0.92 33.94
N ARG A 76 -5.50 -1.60 34.98
CA ARG A 76 -6.93 -1.69 35.30
C ARG A 76 -7.51 -0.38 35.85
N LYS A 77 -6.78 0.32 36.74
CA LYS A 77 -7.28 1.49 37.46
C LYS A 77 -7.21 2.79 36.64
N LYS A 78 -6.24 2.91 35.73
CA LYS A 78 -6.04 4.11 34.88
C LYS A 78 -6.77 3.93 33.53
N ASN A 79 -8.10 4.03 33.60
CA ASN A 79 -9.00 4.29 32.46
C ASN A 79 -8.81 3.38 31.22
N GLU A 80 -8.81 2.06 31.44
CA GLU A 80 -8.84 1.00 30.40
C GLU A 80 -7.57 0.89 29.53
N GLY A 81 -6.42 0.60 30.13
CA GLY A 81 -5.22 0.21 29.39
C GLY A 81 -5.28 -1.23 28.82
N PHE A 82 -4.40 -1.54 27.88
CA PHE A 82 -4.36 -2.81 27.15
C PHE A 82 -3.04 -3.55 27.35
N PHE A 83 -3.07 -4.88 27.35
CA PHE A 83 -1.85 -5.70 27.31
C PHE A 83 -1.55 -6.15 25.88
N VAL A 84 -0.32 -5.91 25.42
CA VAL A 84 0.11 -6.26 24.06
C VAL A 84 1.22 -7.30 24.12
N ARG A 85 1.13 -8.37 23.34
CA ARG A 85 2.17 -9.40 23.28
C ARG A 85 3.26 -8.99 22.29
N THR A 86 4.53 -9.15 22.68
CA THR A 86 5.69 -8.68 21.88
C THR A 86 6.53 -9.79 21.26
N ASP A 87 6.00 -11.02 21.20
CA ASP A 87 6.73 -12.16 20.63
C ASP A 87 7.14 -11.83 19.17
N GLY A 88 8.45 -11.63 18.90
CA GLY A 88 9.01 -11.28 17.57
C GLY A 88 9.58 -9.87 17.46
N PHE A 89 9.20 -8.94 18.34
CA PHE A 89 9.70 -7.56 18.36
C PHE A 89 11.18 -7.48 18.76
N ASP A 90 11.61 -8.37 19.65
CA ASP A 90 12.99 -8.54 20.07
C ASP A 90 13.94 -8.87 18.91
N HIS A 91 13.46 -9.61 17.91
CA HIS A 91 14.24 -9.91 16.71
C HIS A 91 14.33 -8.71 15.76
N ILE A 92 13.24 -7.96 15.57
CA ILE A 92 13.22 -6.75 14.73
C ILE A 92 14.19 -5.70 15.29
N MET A 93 14.12 -5.44 16.60
CA MET A 93 14.98 -4.44 17.25
C MET A 93 16.45 -4.86 17.27
N LEU A 94 16.75 -6.15 17.32
CA LEU A 94 18.12 -6.67 17.29
C LEU A 94 18.68 -6.73 15.86
N THR A 95 17.83 -6.98 14.85
CA THR A 95 18.19 -6.86 13.43
C THR A 95 18.44 -5.40 13.06
N MET A 96 17.58 -4.48 13.52
CA MET A 96 17.81 -3.03 13.38
C MET A 96 19.07 -2.60 14.13
N GLY A 97 19.24 -3.02 15.38
CA GLY A 97 20.40 -2.69 16.20
C GLY A 97 21.71 -3.26 15.65
N GLY A 98 21.68 -4.48 15.11
CA GLY A 98 22.82 -5.13 14.45
C GLY A 98 23.21 -4.43 13.15
N LYS A 99 22.23 -3.98 12.34
CA LYS A 99 22.49 -3.16 11.15
C LYS A 99 22.98 -1.75 11.48
N MET A 100 22.46 -1.14 12.53
CA MET A 100 22.74 0.27 12.88
C MET A 100 23.97 0.46 13.77
N PHE A 101 24.36 -0.54 14.56
CA PHE A 101 25.38 -0.41 15.62
C PHE A 101 26.39 -1.57 15.67
N PHE A 102 26.64 -2.22 14.53
CA PHE A 102 27.52 -3.38 14.37
C PHE A 102 28.86 -3.29 15.12
N SER A 103 29.45 -2.10 15.21
CA SER A 103 30.77 -1.89 15.86
C SER A 103 30.76 -1.85 17.39
N LYS A 104 29.61 -1.96 18.06
CA LYS A 104 29.46 -1.75 19.52
C LYS A 104 29.01 -2.98 20.32
N ILE A 105 28.66 -4.09 19.68
CA ILE A 105 28.17 -5.30 20.35
C ILE A 105 29.27 -6.37 20.28
N SER A 106 29.90 -6.72 21.42
CA SER A 106 31.04 -7.64 21.47
C SER A 106 30.65 -9.09 21.09
N THR A 107 31.49 -9.71 20.30
CA THR A 107 31.17 -10.64 19.20
C THR A 107 31.41 -12.14 19.46
N ASN A 108 31.31 -12.69 20.68
CA ASN A 108 31.54 -14.16 20.78
C ASN A 108 30.63 -14.98 21.70
N ALA A 109 30.33 -14.56 22.93
CA ALA A 109 29.45 -15.36 23.79
C ALA A 109 27.96 -15.11 23.49
N THR A 110 27.59 -13.84 23.35
CA THR A 110 26.22 -13.40 23.05
C THR A 110 25.82 -13.78 21.62
N GLU A 111 26.74 -13.61 20.66
CA GLU A 111 26.50 -13.97 19.26
C GLU A 111 26.33 -15.49 19.08
N THR A 112 27.14 -16.32 19.73
CA THR A 112 27.01 -17.79 19.66
C THR A 112 25.74 -18.30 20.35
N TYR A 113 25.42 -17.78 21.54
CA TYR A 113 24.19 -18.14 22.26
C TYR A 113 22.93 -17.70 21.50
N LEU A 114 22.95 -16.50 20.91
CA LEU A 114 21.86 -16.00 20.10
C LEU A 114 21.77 -16.73 18.76
N ARG A 115 22.88 -17.07 18.10
CA ARG A 115 22.86 -17.86 16.84
C ARG A 115 22.19 -19.20 17.05
N LYS A 116 22.52 -19.92 18.13
CA LYS A 116 21.88 -21.19 18.48
C LYS A 116 20.38 -21.03 18.75
N ARG A 117 19.97 -19.98 19.49
CA ARG A 117 18.55 -19.68 19.74
C ARG A 117 17.81 -19.22 18.49
N THR A 118 18.50 -18.53 17.59
CA THR A 118 18.00 -18.05 16.30
C THR A 118 17.81 -19.22 15.35
N GLU A 119 18.74 -20.18 15.29
CA GLU A 119 18.56 -21.43 14.55
C GLU A 119 17.35 -22.24 15.05
N GLU A 120 17.19 -22.38 16.38
CA GLU A 120 16.02 -23.04 16.98
C GLU A 120 14.69 -22.25 16.79
N ARG A 121 14.75 -20.92 16.70
CA ARG A 121 13.57 -20.07 16.40
C ARG A 121 13.23 -20.06 14.93
N ILE A 122 14.21 -19.99 14.03
CA ILE A 122 14.06 -20.10 12.59
C ILE A 122 13.51 -21.49 12.24
N SER A 123 13.98 -22.55 12.89
CA SER A 123 13.41 -23.90 12.69
C SER A 123 11.93 -23.95 13.09
N ARG A 124 11.55 -23.37 14.24
CA ARG A 124 10.14 -23.31 14.68
C ARG A 124 9.28 -22.39 13.82
N TYR A 125 9.86 -21.27 13.40
CA TYR A 125 9.20 -20.30 12.52
C TYR A 125 9.02 -20.90 11.12
N ASN A 126 9.98 -21.65 10.60
CA ASN A 126 9.87 -22.37 9.34
C ASN A 126 8.88 -23.53 9.45
N GLU A 127 8.79 -24.21 10.59
CA GLU A 127 7.73 -25.19 10.88
C GLU A 127 6.34 -24.54 10.93
N GLN A 128 6.21 -23.38 11.57
CA GLN A 128 4.96 -22.62 11.64
C GLN A 128 4.61 -21.97 10.30
N TYR A 129 5.61 -21.49 9.56
CA TYR A 129 5.48 -20.92 8.23
C TYR A 129 5.15 -22.00 7.22
N GLN A 130 5.74 -23.20 7.30
CA GLN A 130 5.27 -24.36 6.51
C GLN A 130 3.83 -24.69 6.86
N LYS A 131 3.47 -24.77 8.15
CA LYS A 131 2.08 -24.98 8.58
C LYS A 131 1.12 -23.87 8.09
N LEU A 132 1.57 -22.63 8.03
CA LEU A 132 0.80 -21.47 7.56
C LEU A 132 0.79 -21.33 6.02
N SER A 133 1.85 -21.78 5.34
CA SER A 133 1.97 -21.73 3.88
C SER A 133 1.30 -22.94 3.23
N GLU A 134 1.31 -24.10 3.89
CA GLU A 134 0.45 -25.23 3.60
C GLU A 134 -1.02 -24.87 3.89
N ALA A 135 -1.26 -23.94 4.83
CA ALA A 135 -2.54 -23.26 5.06
C ALA A 135 -2.71 -21.97 4.22
N LYS A 136 -2.13 -21.91 3.00
CA LYS A 136 -2.52 -20.93 1.95
C LYS A 136 -3.96 -21.22 1.48
N ALA A 137 -4.94 -20.99 2.36
CA ALA A 137 -6.34 -20.76 2.09
C ALA A 137 -7.07 -20.67 3.43
N ASP A 138 -7.54 -19.47 3.78
CA ASP A 138 -8.74 -19.28 4.62
C ASP A 138 -8.63 -19.31 6.16
N SER A 139 -7.73 -18.51 6.76
CA SER A 139 -7.91 -18.13 8.17
C SER A 139 -9.07 -17.14 8.34
N LYS A 140 -10.27 -17.69 8.54
CA LYS A 140 -11.49 -16.97 8.94
C LYS A 140 -11.26 -16.08 10.19
N GLU A 141 -10.33 -16.49 11.05
CA GLU A 141 -9.97 -15.80 12.30
C GLU A 141 -9.24 -14.47 12.04
N LEU A 142 -8.18 -14.44 11.22
CA LEU A 142 -7.49 -13.18 10.91
C LEU A 142 -8.41 -12.19 10.18
N LYS A 143 -9.22 -12.69 9.23
CA LYS A 143 -10.26 -11.88 8.57
C LYS A 143 -11.28 -11.35 9.58
N SER A 144 -11.60 -12.11 10.62
CA SER A 144 -12.53 -11.68 11.68
C SER A 144 -11.92 -10.64 12.61
N GLU A 145 -10.65 -10.77 12.98
CA GLU A 145 -9.93 -9.80 13.83
C GLU A 145 -9.75 -8.46 13.12
N VAL A 146 -9.36 -8.47 11.83
CA VAL A 146 -9.28 -7.24 11.03
C VAL A 146 -10.65 -6.56 10.94
N LYS A 147 -11.71 -7.34 10.72
CA LYS A 147 -13.08 -6.83 10.65
C LYS A 147 -13.54 -6.23 11.99
N GLU A 148 -13.19 -6.85 13.11
CA GLU A 148 -13.50 -6.34 14.45
C GLU A 148 -12.71 -5.08 14.76
N PHE A 149 -11.42 -5.03 14.42
CA PHE A 149 -10.59 -3.84 14.54
C PHE A 149 -11.16 -2.68 13.73
N SER A 150 -11.50 -2.88 12.45
CA SER A 150 -12.14 -1.85 11.62
C SER A 150 -13.46 -1.36 12.20
N LYS A 151 -14.25 -2.24 12.82
CA LYS A 151 -15.52 -1.88 13.48
C LYS A 151 -15.28 -1.02 14.72
N ASN A 152 -14.30 -1.35 15.55
CA ASN A 152 -13.95 -0.59 16.74
C ASN A 152 -13.38 0.79 16.37
N GLU A 153 -12.52 0.84 15.37
CA GLU A 153 -12.00 2.08 14.82
C GLU A 153 -13.10 3.02 14.29
N GLU A 154 -14.12 2.48 13.61
CA GLU A 154 -15.25 3.28 13.15
C GLU A 154 -16.08 3.82 14.32
N LYS A 155 -16.27 3.01 15.38
CA LYS A 155 -16.96 3.45 16.59
C LYS A 155 -16.20 4.60 17.27
N ASP A 156 -14.89 4.45 17.43
CA ASP A 156 -14.04 5.49 18.02
C ASP A 156 -14.02 6.75 17.15
N ARG A 157 -14.06 6.61 15.82
CA ARG A 157 -14.17 7.75 14.88
C ARG A 157 -15.50 8.48 15.04
N GLU A 158 -16.62 7.78 15.17
CA GLU A 158 -17.93 8.39 15.40
C GLU A 158 -17.99 9.16 16.74
N GLU A 159 -17.33 8.64 17.78
CA GLU A 159 -17.15 9.37 19.04
C GLU A 159 -16.28 10.62 18.85
N ARG A 160 -15.15 10.52 18.13
CA ARG A 160 -14.29 11.67 17.81
C ARG A 160 -15.04 12.75 17.02
N LYS A 161 -15.89 12.34 16.07
CA LYS A 161 -16.71 13.21 15.23
C LYS A 161 -17.73 14.00 16.06
N LYS A 162 -18.44 13.34 16.98
CA LYS A 162 -19.37 14.00 17.92
C LYS A 162 -18.67 15.03 18.79
N ASN A 163 -17.44 14.74 19.19
CA ASN A 163 -16.62 15.61 20.03
C ASN A 163 -15.78 16.63 19.23
N THR A 164 -15.99 16.76 17.91
CA THR A 164 -15.21 17.67 17.03
C THR A 164 -13.69 17.50 17.14
N SER A 165 -13.24 16.27 17.40
CA SER A 165 -11.84 15.91 17.70
C SER A 165 -11.23 14.98 16.65
N LEU A 166 -11.72 15.07 15.41
CA LEU A 166 -11.20 14.29 14.29
C LEU A 166 -9.71 14.59 14.07
N THR A 167 -8.96 13.53 13.87
CA THR A 167 -7.53 13.60 13.61
C THR A 167 -7.27 13.74 12.11
N GLU A 168 -6.06 14.16 11.77
CA GLU A 168 -5.53 14.09 10.42
C GLU A 168 -5.75 12.71 9.76
N TRP A 169 -5.44 11.63 10.48
CA TRP A 169 -5.62 10.26 10.00
C TRP A 169 -7.07 9.91 9.68
N ASP A 170 -8.03 10.45 10.44
CA ASP A 170 -9.45 10.26 10.16
C ASP A 170 -9.84 10.90 8.82
N TYR A 171 -9.29 12.09 8.53
CA TYR A 171 -9.52 12.79 7.26
C TYR A 171 -8.81 12.14 6.07
N ILE A 172 -7.61 11.57 6.26
CA ILE A 172 -6.94 10.80 5.20
C ILE A 172 -7.71 9.52 4.89
N ARG A 173 -8.20 8.81 5.91
CA ARG A 173 -9.03 7.61 5.72
C ARG A 173 -10.32 7.95 4.97
N GLU A 174 -10.97 9.05 5.34
CA GLU A 174 -12.15 9.57 4.66
C GLU A 174 -11.84 9.94 3.20
N GLY A 175 -10.73 10.62 2.95
CA GLY A 175 -10.27 10.93 1.60
C GLY A 175 -10.02 9.67 0.76
N ASN A 176 -9.35 8.67 1.31
CA ASN A 176 -9.12 7.39 0.64
C ASN A 176 -10.44 6.66 0.34
N ALA A 177 -11.40 6.68 1.27
CA ALA A 177 -12.71 6.07 1.06
C ALA A 177 -13.49 6.76 -0.07
N TYR A 178 -13.53 8.10 -0.08
CA TYR A 178 -14.14 8.86 -1.16
C TYR A 178 -13.44 8.61 -2.50
N SER A 179 -12.11 8.56 -2.52
CA SER A 179 -11.35 8.23 -3.73
C SER A 179 -11.67 6.83 -4.26
N ASN A 180 -11.84 5.83 -3.38
CA ASN A 180 -12.23 4.48 -3.79
C ASN A 180 -13.64 4.42 -4.38
N ASN A 181 -14.54 5.28 -3.88
CA ASN A 181 -15.89 5.45 -4.42
C ASN A 181 -15.94 6.36 -5.66
N LYS A 182 -14.79 6.82 -6.17
CA LYS A 182 -14.67 7.78 -7.29
C LYS A 182 -15.30 9.16 -7.00
N GLU A 183 -15.50 9.51 -5.72
CA GLU A 183 -15.98 10.81 -5.27
C GLU A 183 -14.79 11.76 -5.03
N TYR A 184 -14.05 12.08 -6.09
CA TYR A 184 -12.73 12.71 -5.99
C TYR A 184 -12.75 14.12 -5.38
N GLU A 185 -13.81 14.90 -5.61
CA GLU A 185 -13.94 16.24 -5.01
C GLU A 185 -14.07 16.17 -3.49
N LYS A 186 -14.86 15.21 -2.98
CA LYS A 186 -14.97 14.97 -1.54
C LYS A 186 -13.66 14.43 -0.96
N ALA A 187 -12.96 13.59 -1.72
CA ALA A 187 -11.64 13.11 -1.34
C ALA A 187 -10.66 14.28 -1.15
N LEU A 188 -10.62 15.22 -2.11
CA LEU A 188 -9.80 16.43 -2.05
C LEU A 188 -10.14 17.31 -0.85
N GLU A 189 -11.42 17.50 -0.53
CA GLU A 189 -11.81 18.24 0.67
C GLU A 189 -11.28 17.60 1.96
N ALA A 190 -11.38 16.28 2.06
CA ALA A 190 -10.89 15.54 3.22
C ALA A 190 -9.36 15.63 3.33
N TYR A 191 -8.62 15.43 2.24
CA TYR A 191 -7.16 15.57 2.24
C TYR A 191 -6.70 17.00 2.56
N LYS A 192 -7.40 18.03 2.07
CA LYS A 192 -7.12 19.43 2.43
C LYS A 192 -7.35 19.71 3.91
N ARG A 193 -8.39 19.11 4.52
CA ARG A 193 -8.61 19.20 5.98
C ARG A 193 -7.49 18.50 6.75
N ALA A 194 -7.04 17.33 6.30
CA ALA A 194 -5.90 16.63 6.89
C ALA A 194 -4.63 17.52 6.86
N ALA A 195 -4.29 18.09 5.70
CA ALA A 195 -3.15 19.00 5.55
C ALA A 195 -3.29 20.30 6.37
N GLY A 196 -4.52 20.76 6.61
CA GLY A 196 -4.80 21.92 7.47
C GLY A 196 -4.59 21.65 8.96
N ILE A 197 -4.77 20.41 9.41
CA ILE A 197 -4.49 19.99 10.80
C ILE A 197 -2.99 19.81 11.01
N ASN A 198 -2.31 19.23 10.03
CA ASN A 198 -0.88 19.01 10.08
C ASN A 198 -0.27 19.15 8.68
N SER A 199 0.38 20.29 8.45
CA SER A 199 0.94 20.64 7.15
C SER A 199 2.23 19.88 6.82
N SER A 200 2.79 19.10 7.75
CA SER A 200 4.04 18.37 7.56
C SER A 200 3.86 16.93 7.06
N GLN A 201 2.63 16.49 6.78
CA GLN A 201 2.40 15.11 6.34
C GLN A 201 2.28 15.02 4.82
N ALA A 202 3.30 14.42 4.21
CA ALA A 202 3.36 14.17 2.77
C ALA A 202 2.19 13.31 2.26
N GLY A 203 1.64 12.42 3.09
CA GLY A 203 0.54 11.52 2.74
C GLY A 203 -0.76 12.22 2.32
N ALA A 204 -1.11 13.35 2.94
CA ALA A 204 -2.30 14.12 2.54
C ALA A 204 -2.13 14.72 1.14
N TYR A 205 -0.94 15.26 0.84
CA TYR A 205 -0.61 15.80 -0.47
C TYR A 205 -0.48 14.71 -1.55
N LEU A 206 0.03 13.53 -1.21
CA LEU A 206 -0.02 12.35 -2.09
C LEU A 206 -1.47 11.99 -2.42
N GLY A 207 -2.37 11.97 -1.43
CA GLY A 207 -3.81 11.76 -1.62
C GLY A 207 -4.42 12.78 -2.58
N CYS A 208 -4.11 14.07 -2.41
CA CYS A 208 -4.53 15.12 -3.34
C CYS A 208 -4.00 14.88 -4.77
N GLY A 209 -2.73 14.53 -4.91
CA GLY A 209 -2.12 14.24 -6.21
C GLY A 209 -2.80 13.07 -6.92
N ASN A 210 -3.07 11.99 -6.18
CA ASN A 210 -3.79 10.83 -6.71
C ASN A 210 -5.22 11.18 -7.13
N ALA A 211 -5.94 11.98 -6.36
CA ALA A 211 -7.30 12.41 -6.72
C ALA A 211 -7.30 13.28 -7.98
N HIS A 212 -6.42 14.29 -8.06
CA HIS A 212 -6.27 15.12 -9.27
C HIS A 212 -5.87 14.28 -10.50
N GLN A 213 -4.96 13.31 -10.34
CA GLN A 213 -4.58 12.38 -11.40
C GLN A 213 -5.80 11.60 -11.95
N ARG A 214 -6.68 11.13 -11.06
CA ARG A 214 -7.89 10.39 -11.44
C ARG A 214 -8.95 11.26 -12.12
N MET A 215 -8.94 12.56 -11.83
CA MET A 215 -9.78 13.56 -12.49
C MET A 215 -9.20 14.06 -13.83
N GLY A 216 -7.98 13.64 -14.20
CA GLY A 216 -7.27 14.14 -15.39
C GLY A 216 -6.68 15.54 -15.22
N GLU A 217 -6.65 16.08 -14.00
CA GLU A 217 -6.10 17.40 -13.67
C GLU A 217 -4.58 17.29 -13.39
N TYR A 218 -3.81 16.91 -14.42
CA TYR A 218 -2.42 16.49 -14.26
C TYR A 218 -1.50 17.58 -13.70
N GLU A 219 -1.69 18.85 -14.07
CA GLU A 219 -0.90 19.96 -13.54
C GLU A 219 -1.12 20.15 -12.03
N LYS A 220 -2.36 20.04 -11.56
CA LYS A 220 -2.68 20.09 -10.12
C LYS A 220 -2.13 18.87 -9.40
N ALA A 221 -2.14 17.71 -10.05
CA ALA A 221 -1.52 16.50 -9.50
C ALA A 221 0.00 16.70 -9.31
N LEU A 222 0.69 17.27 -10.30
CA LEU A 222 2.12 17.60 -10.20
C LEU A 222 2.42 18.54 -9.03
N GLU A 223 1.63 19.59 -8.82
CA GLU A 223 1.78 20.51 -7.69
C GLU A 223 1.64 19.78 -6.35
N ALA A 224 0.63 18.92 -6.22
CA ALA A 224 0.39 18.16 -4.99
C ALA A 224 1.51 17.15 -4.71
N TYR A 225 1.97 16.40 -5.72
CA TYR A 225 3.11 15.49 -5.54
C TYR A 225 4.40 16.23 -5.24
N ALA A 226 4.66 17.38 -5.88
CA ALA A 226 5.81 18.22 -5.57
C ALA A 226 5.76 18.69 -4.11
N LYS A 227 4.58 19.06 -3.60
CA LYS A 227 4.43 19.41 -2.19
C LYS A 227 4.66 18.23 -1.25
N ALA A 228 4.18 17.03 -1.62
CA ALA A 228 4.48 15.81 -0.87
C ALA A 228 6.00 15.54 -0.80
N LEU A 229 6.72 15.74 -1.90
CA LEU A 229 8.17 15.55 -1.98
C LEU A 229 8.99 16.66 -1.31
N GLU A 230 8.45 17.88 -1.21
CA GLU A 230 9.05 18.94 -0.40
C GLU A 230 9.04 18.58 1.09
N LEU A 231 7.97 17.91 1.54
CA LEU A 231 7.80 17.48 2.93
C LEU A 231 8.54 16.17 3.24
N ASP A 232 8.57 15.25 2.30
CA ASP A 232 9.28 13.98 2.39
C ASP A 232 10.01 13.67 1.07
N PRO A 233 11.30 14.04 0.96
CA PRO A 233 12.11 13.81 -0.24
C PRO A 233 12.41 12.32 -0.54
N GLU A 234 12.07 11.40 0.35
CA GLU A 234 12.26 9.96 0.16
C GLU A 234 10.93 9.24 -0.14
N TYR A 235 9.85 9.99 -0.39
CA TYR A 235 8.53 9.40 -0.57
C TYR A 235 8.34 8.76 -1.96
N VAL A 236 8.72 7.48 -2.07
CA VAL A 236 8.67 6.67 -3.31
C VAL A 236 7.33 6.78 -4.06
N TYR A 237 6.21 6.71 -3.34
CA TYR A 237 4.88 6.79 -3.95
C TYR A 237 4.60 8.14 -4.61
N ALA A 238 5.15 9.24 -4.09
CA ALA A 238 4.98 10.56 -4.67
C ALA A 238 5.81 10.72 -5.95
N TYR A 239 7.02 10.16 -6.02
CA TYR A 239 7.78 10.06 -7.27
C TYR A 239 7.04 9.23 -8.32
N ASN A 240 6.52 8.05 -7.97
CA ASN A 240 5.73 7.23 -8.88
C ASN A 240 4.47 7.96 -9.39
N GLY A 241 3.75 8.63 -8.50
CA GLY A 241 2.57 9.43 -8.83
C GLY A 241 2.90 10.60 -9.77
N ARG A 242 3.98 11.33 -9.48
CA ARG A 242 4.42 12.46 -10.29
C ARG A 242 4.95 12.03 -11.65
N GLY A 243 5.67 10.91 -11.72
CA GLY A 243 6.07 10.28 -12.98
C GLY A 243 4.87 9.90 -13.85
N ASN A 244 3.80 9.35 -13.25
CA ASN A 244 2.55 9.05 -13.97
C ASN A 244 1.88 10.33 -14.53
N ALA A 245 1.90 11.43 -13.79
CA ALA A 245 1.37 12.71 -14.22
C ALA A 245 2.20 13.32 -15.37
N TYR A 246 3.53 13.33 -15.25
CA TYR A 246 4.42 13.77 -16.34
C TYR A 246 4.23 12.95 -17.62
N LYS A 247 4.11 11.62 -17.50
CA LYS A 247 3.83 10.75 -18.65
C LYS A 247 2.50 11.10 -19.32
N ALA A 248 1.45 11.38 -18.53
CA ALA A 248 0.14 11.76 -19.06
C ALA A 248 0.17 13.10 -19.81
N LEU A 249 1.08 14.01 -19.43
CA LEU A 249 1.35 15.28 -20.12
C LEU A 249 2.33 15.14 -21.30
N GLY A 250 2.86 13.95 -21.57
CA GLY A 250 3.87 13.73 -22.61
C GLY A 250 5.28 14.20 -22.23
N GLU A 251 5.52 14.58 -20.97
CA GLU A 251 6.83 14.99 -20.47
C GLU A 251 7.66 13.75 -20.07
N TYR A 252 8.00 12.91 -21.05
CA TYR A 252 8.55 11.58 -20.82
C TYR A 252 9.90 11.59 -20.11
N GLU A 253 10.80 12.54 -20.39
CA GLU A 253 12.10 12.63 -19.71
C GLU A 253 11.97 12.89 -18.22
N LYS A 254 11.01 13.73 -17.82
CA LYS A 254 10.73 14.00 -16.40
C LYS A 254 10.09 12.79 -15.73
N ALA A 255 9.19 12.11 -16.43
CA ALA A 255 8.60 10.86 -15.95
C ALA A 255 9.68 9.81 -15.68
N MET A 256 10.60 9.60 -16.63
CA MET A 256 11.75 8.71 -16.48
C MET A 256 12.59 9.07 -15.26
N SER A 257 12.95 10.34 -15.09
CA SER A 257 13.73 10.81 -13.94
C SER A 257 13.05 10.53 -12.60
N ASP A 258 11.72 10.68 -12.52
CA ASP A 258 10.97 10.40 -11.30
C ASP A 258 10.90 8.88 -11.01
N TYR A 259 10.70 8.04 -12.02
CA TYR A 259 10.73 6.59 -11.82
C TYR A 259 12.12 6.08 -11.46
N ASP A 260 13.18 6.62 -12.07
CA ASP A 260 14.56 6.30 -11.72
C ASP A 260 14.83 6.66 -10.26
N ARG A 261 14.38 7.85 -9.82
CA ARG A 261 14.52 8.25 -8.42
C ARG A 261 13.71 7.36 -7.47
N ALA A 262 12.51 6.93 -7.87
CA ALA A 262 11.72 5.97 -7.10
C ALA A 262 12.46 4.63 -6.96
N LEU A 263 13.12 4.15 -8.03
CA LEU A 263 13.89 2.91 -8.04
C LEU A 263 15.23 3.00 -7.30
N GLU A 264 15.85 4.19 -7.23
CA GLU A 264 17.01 4.43 -6.36
C GLU A 264 16.64 4.30 -4.88
N LEU A 265 15.46 4.79 -4.51
CA LEU A 265 14.94 4.76 -3.14
C LEU A 265 14.38 3.38 -2.76
N ASP A 266 13.68 2.74 -3.70
CA ASP A 266 13.10 1.41 -3.56
C ASP A 266 13.36 0.56 -4.83
N PRO A 267 14.47 -0.19 -4.86
CA PRO A 267 14.83 -1.04 -5.99
C PRO A 267 13.86 -2.19 -6.28
N GLU A 268 12.92 -2.48 -5.37
CA GLU A 268 11.90 -3.53 -5.48
C GLU A 268 10.50 -2.97 -5.82
N SER A 269 10.43 -1.70 -6.22
CA SER A 269 9.15 -1.05 -6.55
C SER A 269 8.56 -1.55 -7.87
N VAL A 270 7.63 -2.51 -7.79
CA VAL A 270 6.84 -3.05 -8.93
C VAL A 270 6.20 -1.92 -9.74
N TYR A 271 5.62 -0.92 -9.05
CA TYR A 271 4.93 0.20 -9.69
C TYR A 271 5.88 1.14 -10.43
N ALA A 272 7.10 1.34 -9.95
CA ALA A 272 8.09 2.20 -10.60
C ALA A 272 8.60 1.54 -11.89
N TYR A 273 8.94 0.25 -11.85
CA TYR A 273 9.28 -0.50 -13.07
C TYR A 273 8.14 -0.49 -14.08
N ASN A 274 6.91 -0.78 -13.65
CA ASN A 274 5.76 -0.74 -14.55
C ASN A 274 5.50 0.67 -15.11
N GLY A 275 5.66 1.71 -14.30
CA GLY A 275 5.52 3.11 -14.73
C GLY A 275 6.56 3.49 -15.79
N ARG A 276 7.82 3.14 -15.55
CA ARG A 276 8.94 3.39 -16.48
C ARG A 276 8.81 2.58 -17.76
N GLY A 277 8.42 1.31 -17.66
CA GLY A 277 8.09 0.46 -18.81
C GLY A 277 6.98 1.05 -19.68
N ASN A 278 5.93 1.60 -19.07
CA ASN A 278 4.88 2.29 -19.81
C ASN A 278 5.38 3.56 -20.52
N THR A 279 6.35 4.27 -19.94
CA THR A 279 6.99 5.42 -20.59
C THR A 279 7.85 4.99 -21.77
N TYR A 280 8.66 3.93 -21.63
CA TYR A 280 9.40 3.35 -22.75
C TYR A 280 8.47 2.90 -23.88
N GLN A 281 7.34 2.30 -23.56
CA GLN A 281 6.35 1.89 -24.55
C GLN A 281 5.74 3.10 -25.30
N ALA A 282 5.48 4.21 -24.60
CA ALA A 282 5.02 5.46 -25.23
C ALA A 282 6.08 6.08 -26.16
N LEU A 283 7.35 5.89 -25.85
CA LEU A 283 8.49 6.29 -26.69
C LEU A 283 8.78 5.32 -27.85
N GLY A 284 8.06 4.20 -27.95
CA GLY A 284 8.30 3.15 -28.93
C GLY A 284 9.52 2.26 -28.63
N GLU A 285 10.11 2.37 -27.44
CA GLU A 285 11.25 1.56 -27.00
C GLU A 285 10.78 0.24 -26.37
N TYR A 286 10.13 -0.61 -27.16
CA TYR A 286 9.39 -1.77 -26.68
C TYR A 286 10.27 -2.81 -25.96
N GLU A 287 11.50 -3.04 -26.40
CA GLU A 287 12.42 -3.99 -25.72
C GLU A 287 12.80 -3.52 -24.31
N LYS A 288 12.99 -2.21 -24.12
CA LYS A 288 13.25 -1.65 -22.78
C LYS A 288 12.01 -1.73 -21.90
N ALA A 289 10.83 -1.48 -22.48
CA ALA A 289 9.56 -1.66 -21.79
C ALA A 289 9.39 -3.09 -21.29
N VAL A 290 9.65 -4.09 -22.15
CA VAL A 290 9.62 -5.52 -21.78
C VAL A 290 10.59 -5.82 -20.64
N SER A 291 11.83 -5.31 -20.69
CA SER A 291 12.79 -5.53 -19.61
C SER A 291 12.31 -4.99 -18.26
N ASP A 292 11.63 -3.85 -18.24
CA ASP A 292 11.07 -3.28 -16.99
C ASP A 292 9.84 -4.07 -16.54
N TYR A 293 8.97 -4.50 -17.46
CA TYR A 293 7.84 -5.36 -17.10
C TYR A 293 8.31 -6.74 -16.58
N ASP A 294 9.38 -7.31 -17.13
CA ASP A 294 10.00 -8.54 -16.62
C ASP A 294 10.46 -8.37 -15.16
N LYS A 295 11.05 -7.20 -14.83
CA LYS A 295 11.43 -6.89 -13.44
C LYS A 295 10.20 -6.77 -12.55
N ALA A 296 9.15 -6.07 -12.98
CA ALA A 296 7.91 -5.94 -12.24
C ALA A 296 7.25 -7.31 -11.97
N ILE A 297 7.15 -8.17 -12.99
CA ILE A 297 6.59 -9.53 -12.89
C ILE A 297 7.48 -10.44 -12.03
N GLY A 298 8.80 -10.30 -12.12
CA GLY A 298 9.74 -11.08 -11.31
C GLY A 298 9.63 -10.75 -9.81
N LEU A 299 9.29 -9.51 -9.47
CA LEU A 299 9.06 -9.04 -8.11
C LEU A 299 7.66 -9.41 -7.59
N ASP A 300 6.64 -9.30 -8.45
CA ASP A 300 5.27 -9.72 -8.16
C ASP A 300 4.69 -10.58 -9.31
N PRO A 301 4.79 -11.92 -9.20
CA PRO A 301 4.26 -12.83 -10.21
C PRO A 301 2.74 -12.83 -10.35
N GLU A 302 2.00 -12.22 -9.42
CA GLU A 302 0.53 -12.08 -9.45
C GLU A 302 0.09 -10.71 -10.00
N TYR A 303 1.05 -9.86 -10.43
CA TYR A 303 0.77 -8.53 -10.97
C TYR A 303 0.16 -8.59 -12.38
N VAL A 304 -1.17 -8.74 -12.46
CA VAL A 304 -1.98 -8.79 -13.70
C VAL A 304 -1.58 -7.73 -14.73
N ILE A 305 -1.42 -6.49 -14.29
CA ILE A 305 -1.13 -5.34 -15.15
C ILE A 305 0.25 -5.47 -15.81
N GLY A 306 1.22 -6.10 -15.15
CA GLY A 306 2.55 -6.34 -15.70
C GLY A 306 2.49 -7.25 -16.93
N TYR A 307 1.79 -8.39 -16.84
CA TYR A 307 1.59 -9.29 -17.97
C TYR A 307 0.82 -8.61 -19.10
N TYR A 308 -0.27 -7.91 -18.78
CA TYR A 308 -1.03 -7.18 -19.79
C TYR A 308 -0.17 -6.15 -20.55
N ASN A 309 0.62 -5.34 -19.83
CA ASN A 309 1.46 -4.33 -20.45
C ASN A 309 2.61 -4.94 -21.27
N ARG A 310 3.22 -6.03 -20.79
CA ARG A 310 4.24 -6.76 -21.55
C ARG A 310 3.65 -7.40 -22.81
N GLY A 311 2.44 -7.95 -22.72
CA GLY A 311 1.67 -8.42 -23.87
C GLY A 311 1.42 -7.33 -24.91
N ASN A 312 1.05 -6.11 -24.47
CA ASN A 312 0.91 -4.96 -25.37
C ASN A 312 2.22 -4.60 -26.08
N ALA A 313 3.35 -4.64 -25.37
CA ALA A 313 4.67 -4.40 -25.97
C ALA A 313 5.07 -5.50 -26.97
N TYR A 314 4.81 -6.77 -26.66
CA TYR A 314 5.01 -7.88 -27.60
C TYR A 314 4.15 -7.75 -28.85
N GLN A 315 2.88 -7.40 -28.70
CA GLN A 315 1.98 -7.16 -29.83
C GLN A 315 2.49 -6.03 -30.72
N ALA A 316 2.98 -4.93 -30.14
CA ALA A 316 3.54 -3.81 -30.89
C ALA A 316 4.81 -4.20 -31.67
N MET A 317 5.60 -5.15 -31.16
CA MET A 317 6.74 -5.74 -31.85
C MET A 317 6.37 -6.82 -32.87
N GLY A 318 5.09 -7.17 -33.03
CA GLY A 318 4.63 -8.26 -33.90
C GLY A 318 4.92 -9.67 -33.34
N LYS A 319 5.28 -9.77 -32.06
CA LYS A 319 5.51 -11.04 -31.33
C LYS A 319 4.19 -11.56 -30.79
N TYR A 320 3.35 -12.07 -31.68
CA TYR A 320 1.95 -12.37 -31.36
C TYR A 320 1.81 -13.55 -30.40
N GLU A 321 2.62 -14.59 -30.52
CA GLU A 321 2.59 -15.75 -29.64
C GLU A 321 2.92 -15.39 -28.18
N GLU A 322 3.95 -14.56 -27.96
CA GLU A 322 4.32 -14.05 -26.65
C GLU A 322 3.23 -13.14 -26.08
N ALA A 323 2.63 -12.28 -26.91
CA ALA A 323 1.50 -11.44 -26.49
C ALA A 323 0.29 -12.28 -26.04
N LEU A 324 -0.08 -13.32 -26.81
CA LEU A 324 -1.17 -14.24 -26.47
C LEU A 324 -0.91 -14.96 -25.14
N ALA A 325 0.33 -15.40 -24.90
CA ALA A 325 0.72 -16.05 -23.65
C ALA A 325 0.54 -15.09 -22.45
N ASP A 326 1.01 -13.86 -22.58
CA ASP A 326 0.91 -12.85 -21.52
C ASP A 326 -0.53 -12.42 -21.24
N TYR A 327 -1.34 -12.17 -22.27
CA TYR A 327 -2.76 -11.87 -22.07
C TYR A 327 -3.50 -13.05 -21.44
N SER A 328 -3.17 -14.29 -21.82
CA SER A 328 -3.76 -15.47 -21.21
C SER A 328 -3.36 -15.62 -19.74
N LYS A 329 -2.11 -15.28 -19.39
CA LYS A 329 -1.68 -15.27 -17.99
C LYS A 329 -2.37 -14.18 -17.17
N ALA A 330 -2.55 -12.99 -17.74
CA ALA A 330 -3.32 -11.92 -17.11
C ALA A 330 -4.77 -12.36 -16.81
N LEU A 331 -5.41 -13.08 -17.76
CA LEU A 331 -6.77 -13.61 -17.61
C LEU A 331 -6.88 -14.82 -16.68
N GLU A 332 -5.82 -15.61 -16.52
CA GLU A 332 -5.74 -16.66 -15.48
C GLU A 332 -5.76 -16.04 -14.08
N LEU A 333 -5.03 -14.93 -13.90
CA LEU A 333 -4.93 -14.21 -12.64
C LEU A 333 -6.18 -13.36 -12.34
N ASP A 334 -6.73 -12.68 -13.35
CA ASP A 334 -8.00 -11.95 -13.25
C ASP A 334 -8.91 -12.27 -14.45
N PRO A 335 -9.84 -13.25 -14.29
CA PRO A 335 -10.78 -13.63 -15.33
C PRO A 335 -11.79 -12.53 -15.70
N LYS A 336 -11.84 -11.42 -14.97
CA LYS A 336 -12.71 -10.28 -15.25
C LYS A 336 -11.98 -9.10 -15.89
N TYR A 337 -10.71 -9.26 -16.26
CA TYR A 337 -9.94 -8.17 -16.85
C TYR A 337 -10.26 -8.03 -18.36
N GLU A 338 -11.27 -7.22 -18.67
CA GLU A 338 -11.85 -7.09 -20.01
C GLU A 338 -10.85 -6.57 -21.06
N TYR A 339 -9.88 -5.75 -20.65
CA TYR A 339 -8.88 -5.20 -21.55
C TYR A 339 -7.97 -6.29 -22.13
N ALA A 340 -7.63 -7.31 -21.32
CA ALA A 340 -6.83 -8.44 -21.80
C ALA A 340 -7.61 -9.31 -22.78
N TYR A 341 -8.92 -9.54 -22.58
CA TYR A 341 -9.76 -10.20 -23.59
C TYR A 341 -9.77 -9.42 -24.90
N ASN A 342 -10.02 -8.12 -24.87
CA ASN A 342 -10.04 -7.31 -26.09
C ASN A 342 -8.69 -7.34 -26.84
N ASN A 343 -7.56 -7.19 -26.14
CA ASN A 343 -6.25 -7.16 -26.81
C ASN A 343 -5.78 -8.55 -27.26
N ARG A 344 -6.15 -9.61 -26.55
CA ARG A 344 -5.96 -10.98 -27.03
C ARG A 344 -6.81 -11.26 -28.28
N GLY A 345 -8.06 -10.75 -28.30
CA GLY A 345 -8.92 -10.76 -29.48
C GLY A 345 -8.31 -10.02 -30.66
N ASN A 346 -7.77 -8.81 -30.45
CA ASN A 346 -7.04 -8.05 -31.49
C ASN A 346 -5.83 -8.82 -32.02
N THR A 347 -5.15 -9.57 -31.15
CA THR A 347 -3.99 -10.39 -31.53
C THR A 347 -4.43 -11.58 -32.39
N TYR A 348 -5.48 -12.31 -32.00
CA TYR A 348 -6.06 -13.36 -32.83
C TYR A 348 -6.56 -12.84 -34.19
N ASP A 349 -7.23 -11.68 -34.22
CA ASP A 349 -7.69 -11.06 -35.47
C ASP A 349 -6.51 -10.68 -36.40
N SER A 350 -5.39 -10.23 -35.83
CA SER A 350 -4.16 -9.93 -36.59
C SER A 350 -3.52 -11.20 -37.17
N MET A 351 -3.67 -12.33 -36.48
CA MET A 351 -3.20 -13.66 -36.94
C MET A 351 -4.18 -14.35 -37.90
N GLY A 352 -5.37 -13.80 -38.11
CA GLY A 352 -6.43 -14.41 -38.93
C GLY A 352 -7.31 -15.45 -38.23
N ASP A 353 -7.13 -15.63 -36.91
CA ASP A 353 -7.95 -16.53 -36.07
C ASP A 353 -9.27 -15.84 -35.66
N TYR A 354 -10.11 -15.50 -36.65
CA TYR A 354 -11.29 -14.65 -36.46
C TYR A 354 -12.30 -15.21 -35.45
N GLU A 355 -12.51 -16.53 -35.40
CA GLU A 355 -13.43 -17.16 -34.46
C GLU A 355 -12.98 -16.97 -33.00
N LYS A 356 -11.67 -17.11 -32.72
CA LYS A 356 -11.13 -16.86 -31.37
C LYS A 356 -11.19 -15.38 -31.01
N ALA A 357 -10.92 -14.51 -31.97
CA ALA A 357 -11.05 -13.06 -31.78
C ALA A 357 -12.49 -12.68 -31.38
N ILE A 358 -13.50 -13.18 -32.12
CA ILE A 358 -14.92 -12.96 -31.82
C ILE A 358 -15.29 -13.49 -30.42
N ALA A 359 -14.77 -14.66 -30.03
CA ALA A 359 -15.02 -15.23 -28.70
C ALA A 359 -14.47 -14.32 -27.59
N ASP A 360 -13.24 -13.84 -27.74
CA ASP A 360 -12.60 -12.95 -26.76
C ASP A 360 -13.29 -11.58 -26.68
N TYR A 361 -13.63 -10.95 -27.80
CA TYR A 361 -14.42 -9.71 -27.77
C TYR A 361 -15.79 -9.92 -27.10
N THR A 362 -16.40 -11.09 -27.31
CA THR A 362 -17.67 -11.43 -26.67
C THR A 362 -17.53 -11.54 -25.15
N GLN A 363 -16.43 -12.09 -24.64
CA GLN A 363 -16.14 -12.08 -23.21
C GLN A 363 -15.92 -10.66 -22.68
N ALA A 364 -15.16 -9.81 -23.38
CA ALA A 364 -14.97 -8.41 -23.00
C ALA A 364 -16.31 -7.65 -22.90
N ILE A 365 -17.21 -7.84 -23.88
CA ILE A 365 -18.56 -7.26 -23.90
C ILE A 365 -19.44 -7.79 -22.75
N GLN A 366 -19.33 -9.08 -22.41
CA GLN A 366 -20.08 -9.65 -21.28
C GLN A 366 -19.66 -9.05 -19.95
N ILE A 367 -18.38 -8.74 -19.78
CA ILE A 367 -17.84 -8.10 -18.57
C ILE A 367 -18.21 -6.63 -18.53
N ASN A 368 -18.01 -5.90 -19.63
CA ASN A 368 -18.31 -4.48 -19.74
C ASN A 368 -19.10 -4.17 -21.03
N PRO A 369 -20.45 -4.27 -20.98
CA PRO A 369 -21.30 -4.01 -22.15
C PRO A 369 -21.42 -2.52 -22.50
N GLY A 370 -20.86 -1.64 -21.67
CA GLY A 370 -20.85 -0.19 -21.89
C GLY A 370 -19.66 0.30 -22.69
N GLU A 371 -18.72 -0.57 -23.09
CA GLU A 371 -17.53 -0.16 -23.83
C GLU A 371 -17.75 -0.33 -25.34
N ALA A 372 -17.93 0.80 -26.05
CA ALA A 372 -18.21 0.79 -27.48
C ALA A 372 -17.06 0.17 -28.30
N LEU A 373 -15.82 0.30 -27.86
CA LEU A 373 -14.64 -0.20 -28.59
C LEU A 373 -14.72 -1.72 -28.83
N TYR A 374 -15.23 -2.49 -27.88
CA TYR A 374 -15.29 -3.95 -27.99
C TYR A 374 -16.25 -4.41 -29.09
N TYR A 375 -17.41 -3.74 -29.19
CA TYR A 375 -18.35 -3.95 -30.30
C TYR A 375 -17.72 -3.56 -31.64
N GLN A 376 -17.00 -2.44 -31.71
CA GLN A 376 -16.33 -2.00 -32.94
C GLN A 376 -15.28 -3.01 -33.42
N ASN A 377 -14.48 -3.57 -32.52
CA ASN A 377 -13.47 -4.57 -32.86
C ASN A 377 -14.10 -5.89 -33.33
N ARG A 378 -15.18 -6.33 -32.65
CA ARG A 378 -15.92 -7.53 -33.05
C ARG A 378 -16.64 -7.35 -34.40
N ALA A 379 -17.25 -6.20 -34.66
CA ALA A 379 -17.88 -5.87 -35.95
C ALA A 379 -16.89 -5.92 -37.12
N LYS A 380 -15.71 -5.31 -36.95
CA LYS A 380 -14.64 -5.38 -37.97
C LYS A 380 -14.26 -6.83 -38.28
N THR A 381 -14.19 -7.67 -37.26
CA THR A 381 -13.86 -9.09 -37.39
C THR A 381 -14.99 -9.86 -38.09
N TYR A 382 -16.25 -9.60 -37.75
CA TYR A 382 -17.40 -10.17 -38.46
C TYR A 382 -17.40 -9.81 -39.96
N ARG A 383 -17.04 -8.57 -40.33
CA ARG A 383 -16.89 -8.20 -41.75
C ARG A 383 -15.83 -9.01 -42.47
N LYS A 384 -14.67 -9.27 -41.82
CA LYS A 384 -13.63 -10.13 -42.40
C LYS A 384 -14.11 -11.57 -42.61
N LEU A 385 -15.00 -12.06 -41.73
CA LEU A 385 -15.63 -13.38 -41.84
C LEU A 385 -16.83 -13.41 -42.83
N GLY A 386 -17.25 -12.26 -43.35
CA GLY A 386 -18.39 -12.15 -44.27
C GLY A 386 -19.77 -12.11 -43.59
N ASP A 387 -19.83 -12.00 -42.26
CA ASP A 387 -21.08 -11.91 -41.49
C ASP A 387 -21.52 -10.44 -41.34
N ALA A 388 -22.08 -9.89 -42.43
CA ALA A 388 -22.47 -8.48 -42.49
C ALA A 388 -23.58 -8.12 -41.48
N GLU A 389 -24.52 -9.05 -41.24
CA GLU A 389 -25.65 -8.83 -40.34
C GLU A 389 -25.17 -8.62 -38.89
N LYS A 390 -24.28 -9.47 -38.38
CA LYS A 390 -23.73 -9.30 -37.04
C LYS A 390 -22.82 -8.08 -36.93
N ALA A 391 -22.08 -7.77 -38.00
CA ALA A 391 -21.25 -6.57 -38.03
C ALA A 391 -22.09 -5.29 -37.90
N GLU A 392 -23.18 -5.18 -38.65
CA GLU A 392 -24.10 -4.02 -38.59
C GLU A 392 -24.77 -3.89 -37.22
N ALA A 393 -25.16 -5.02 -36.60
CA ALA A 393 -25.72 -5.02 -35.25
C ALA A 393 -24.73 -4.48 -34.20
N ASP A 394 -23.47 -4.92 -34.25
CA ASP A 394 -22.43 -4.44 -33.34
C ASP A 394 -22.06 -2.97 -33.60
N GLU A 395 -22.00 -2.53 -34.86
CA GLU A 395 -21.76 -1.12 -35.22
C GLU A 395 -22.88 -0.20 -34.71
N GLN A 396 -24.13 -0.62 -34.87
CA GLN A 396 -25.28 0.10 -34.33
C GLN A 396 -25.20 0.18 -32.80
N LYS A 397 -24.82 -0.92 -32.14
CA LYS A 397 -24.70 -0.93 -30.68
C LYS A 397 -23.59 -0.03 -30.17
N ALA A 398 -22.43 -0.04 -30.83
CA ALA A 398 -21.33 0.85 -30.51
C ALA A 398 -21.73 2.33 -30.66
N LYS A 399 -22.53 2.66 -31.67
CA LYS A 399 -23.03 4.02 -31.90
C LYS A 399 -23.99 4.46 -30.78
N GLU A 400 -24.93 3.62 -30.39
CA GLU A 400 -25.84 3.89 -29.27
C GLU A 400 -25.08 4.19 -27.97
N ILE A 401 -24.04 3.41 -27.67
CA ILE A 401 -23.21 3.61 -26.47
C ILE A 401 -22.54 4.99 -26.52
N LYS A 402 -21.88 5.34 -27.63
CA LYS A 402 -21.21 6.65 -27.78
C LYS A 402 -22.16 7.82 -27.72
N GLU A 403 -23.38 7.69 -28.22
CA GLU A 403 -24.42 8.72 -28.13
C GLU A 403 -24.91 8.92 -26.69
N LEU A 404 -24.86 7.89 -25.84
CA LEU A 404 -25.17 7.99 -24.42
C LEU A 404 -24.04 8.64 -23.63
N GLU A 405 -22.77 8.40 -24.00
CA GLU A 405 -21.60 9.03 -23.35
C GLU A 405 -21.51 10.54 -23.60
N GLN A 406 -22.09 11.04 -24.70
CA GLN A 406 -22.09 12.45 -25.07
C GLN A 406 -23.24 13.26 -24.45
N LYS A 407 -24.23 12.60 -23.85
CA LYS A 407 -25.38 13.22 -23.18
C LYS A 407 -25.13 13.29 -21.67
#